data_AF-A0A2N7RGI9-F1
#
_entry.id   AF-A0A2N7RGI9-F1
#
_cell.length_a   1.000
_cell.length_b   1.000
_cell.length_c   1.000
_cell.angle_alpha   90.00
_cell.angle_beta   90.00
_cell.angle_gamma   90.00
#
_symmetry.space_group_name_H-M   'P 1'
#
loop_
_entity.id
_entity.type
_entity.pdbx_description
1 polymer ?
#
loop_
_entity_poly.entity_id
_entity_poly.type
_entity_poly.pdbx_seq_one_letter_code
_entity_poly.pdbx_strand_id
1 'polypeptide(L)'
;MAAAAPEPVFPAEETAAPARVRTAERRRITEKPPKPAVAPVSRAAVKTAAPAASERGIDGKQVTPQQRVENAYRRALGQLQDGRVSEALAGLQQTLQLDPRHQGARETLVRLLLEAQRPDDAARQLQLSLALDPKQPAQAMMLARLQMDKPSGGPAALDTLMRSLPYAADNGDYRAFLAGVLQREQRYREAAEQYQLALQTAPDNSVWWMGLGIALQADNHPAQARQAFERAKGLQTLSPQLQAFVERKLVQLTAAAAAAK
;
A
#
# COMPACT_ATOMS: atom_id res chain seq x y z
N MET A 1 31.79 -9.79 -2.12
CA MET A 1 30.62 -10.29 -2.88
C MET A 1 29.40 -9.61 -2.28
N ALA A 2 28.92 -8.52 -2.91
CA ALA A 2 27.83 -7.70 -2.39
C ALA A 2 26.60 -7.87 -3.28
N ALA A 3 25.46 -8.14 -2.65
CA ALA A 3 24.19 -8.47 -3.27
C ALA A 3 23.61 -7.28 -4.05
N ALA A 4 23.17 -7.56 -5.28
CA ALA A 4 22.51 -6.61 -6.17
C ALA A 4 21.10 -6.27 -5.65
N ALA A 5 20.81 -4.98 -5.54
CA ALA A 5 19.46 -4.46 -5.34
C ALA A 5 18.73 -4.37 -6.69
N PRO A 6 17.40 -4.59 -6.75
CA PRO A 6 16.67 -4.69 -8.01
C PRO A 6 16.51 -3.32 -8.70
N GLU A 7 16.73 -3.31 -10.02
CA GLU A 7 16.59 -2.15 -10.90
C GLU A 7 15.11 -1.73 -11.08
N PRO A 8 14.80 -0.42 -11.15
CA PRO A 8 13.48 0.04 -11.56
C PRO A 8 13.33 -0.07 -13.09
N VAL A 9 12.45 -0.97 -13.53
CA VAL A 9 12.05 -1.11 -14.94
C VAL A 9 11.00 -0.04 -15.26
N PHE A 10 11.34 0.90 -16.14
CA PHE A 10 10.39 1.81 -16.77
C PHE A 10 9.94 1.22 -18.12
N PRO A 11 8.63 1.07 -18.39
CA PRO A 11 8.17 0.67 -19.71
C PRO A 11 8.32 1.82 -20.72
N ALA A 12 8.81 1.48 -21.91
CA ALA A 12 8.95 2.35 -23.05
C ALA A 12 7.60 2.79 -23.63
N GLU A 13 7.53 4.02 -24.13
CA GLU A 13 6.38 4.57 -24.86
C GLU A 13 6.12 3.78 -26.14
N GLU A 14 4.92 3.21 -26.27
CA GLU A 14 4.44 2.64 -27.53
C GLU A 14 3.28 3.50 -28.07
N THR A 15 3.54 4.07 -29.24
CA THR A 15 2.63 4.92 -30.02
C THR A 15 1.44 4.13 -30.56
N ALA A 16 0.21 4.56 -30.27
CA ALA A 16 -1.00 3.99 -30.87
C ALA A 16 -1.83 5.05 -31.62
N ALA A 17 -2.05 4.82 -32.92
CA ALA A 17 -2.98 5.55 -33.80
C ALA A 17 -4.38 4.88 -33.80
N PRO A 18 -5.45 5.54 -34.30
CA PRO A 18 -6.79 5.42 -33.71
C PRO A 18 -7.66 4.30 -34.31
N ALA A 19 -8.40 3.61 -33.45
CA ALA A 19 -9.40 2.62 -33.85
C ALA A 19 -10.81 3.25 -33.97
N ARG A 20 -11.47 2.91 -35.08
CA ARG A 20 -12.76 3.42 -35.55
C ARG A 20 -13.95 2.91 -34.72
N VAL A 21 -14.92 3.79 -34.54
CA VAL A 21 -16.26 3.55 -33.99
C VAL A 21 -17.06 2.60 -34.89
N ARG A 22 -17.71 1.58 -34.30
CA ARG A 22 -18.87 0.90 -34.90
C ARG A 22 -20.00 0.77 -33.87
N THR A 23 -21.12 1.36 -34.26
CA THR A 23 -22.44 1.38 -33.65
C THR A 23 -23.26 0.12 -33.96
N ALA A 24 -24.37 -0.02 -33.23
CA ALA A 24 -25.51 -0.96 -33.34
C ALA A 24 -25.40 -2.18 -32.40
N GLU A 25 -26.43 -2.64 -31.69
CA GLU A 25 -27.87 -2.37 -31.80
C GLU A 25 -28.61 -2.75 -30.49
N ARG A 26 -29.74 -2.09 -30.26
CA ARG A 26 -30.65 -2.27 -29.12
C ARG A 26 -31.42 -3.59 -29.25
N ARG A 27 -31.53 -4.36 -28.16
CA ARG A 27 -32.73 -5.16 -27.89
C ARG A 27 -33.27 -4.88 -26.49
N ARG A 28 -34.55 -4.51 -26.51
CA ARG A 28 -35.40 -4.05 -25.43
C ARG A 28 -36.12 -5.29 -24.90
N ILE A 29 -35.93 -5.64 -23.63
CA ILE A 29 -36.85 -6.51 -22.92
C ILE A 29 -37.27 -5.76 -21.67
N THR A 30 -38.56 -5.43 -21.66
CA THR A 30 -39.32 -4.78 -20.61
C THR A 30 -39.65 -5.79 -19.52
N GLU A 31 -39.33 -5.48 -18.26
CA GLU A 31 -40.24 -5.76 -17.14
C GLU A 31 -39.87 -4.93 -15.89
N LYS A 32 -40.89 -4.31 -15.28
CA LYS A 32 -40.83 -3.51 -14.05
C LYS A 32 -41.18 -4.41 -12.84
N PRO A 33 -40.83 -4.01 -11.60
CA PRO A 33 -40.61 -4.91 -10.46
C PRO A 33 -41.84 -5.08 -9.56
N PRO A 34 -41.80 -6.05 -8.61
CA PRO A 34 -42.56 -5.95 -7.37
C PRO A 34 -41.66 -5.71 -6.15
N LYS A 35 -42.22 -4.97 -5.18
CA LYS A 35 -41.73 -4.69 -3.82
C LYS A 35 -42.90 -4.99 -2.86
N PRO A 36 -42.70 -5.12 -1.54
CA PRO A 36 -42.10 -6.24 -0.82
C PRO A 36 -43.12 -6.92 0.12
N ALA A 37 -43.04 -8.24 0.32
CA ALA A 37 -43.80 -8.95 1.35
C ALA A 37 -42.91 -9.27 2.55
N VAL A 38 -43.33 -8.84 3.73
CA VAL A 38 -42.66 -9.03 5.02
C VAL A 38 -43.29 -10.24 5.72
N ALA A 39 -42.51 -11.29 5.98
CA ALA A 39 -42.80 -12.33 6.96
C ALA A 39 -41.49 -13.03 7.39
N PRO A 40 -41.39 -13.52 8.64
CA PRO A 40 -40.15 -13.53 9.39
C PRO A 40 -39.31 -14.78 9.10
N VAL A 41 -38.05 -14.58 8.69
CA VAL A 41 -37.10 -15.70 8.59
C VAL A 41 -36.38 -15.85 9.92
N SER A 42 -36.68 -17.00 10.52
CA SER A 42 -36.15 -17.54 11.76
C SER A 42 -34.65 -17.30 11.93
N ARG A 43 -34.29 -16.83 13.12
CA ARG A 43 -32.92 -16.61 13.60
C ARG A 43 -32.23 -17.97 13.66
N ALA A 44 -31.58 -18.37 12.57
CA ALA A 44 -30.73 -19.54 12.54
C ALA A 44 -29.63 -19.34 13.59
N ALA A 45 -29.67 -20.20 14.60
CA ALA A 45 -28.74 -20.22 15.70
C ALA A 45 -27.31 -20.24 15.18
N VAL A 46 -26.53 -19.21 15.54
CA VAL A 46 -25.09 -19.33 15.65
C VAL A 46 -24.88 -20.51 16.59
N LYS A 47 -24.42 -21.65 16.07
CA LYS A 47 -23.82 -22.69 16.90
C LYS A 47 -22.60 -22.05 17.55
N THR A 48 -22.82 -21.46 18.72
CA THR A 48 -21.77 -21.19 19.69
C THR A 48 -21.04 -22.51 19.87
N ALA A 49 -19.79 -22.57 19.41
CA ALA A 49 -18.90 -23.64 19.78
C ALA A 49 -18.95 -23.77 21.31
N ALA A 50 -19.17 -25.01 21.76
CA ALA A 50 -19.12 -25.36 23.17
C ALA A 50 -17.85 -24.78 23.82
N PRO A 51 -17.89 -24.37 25.10
CA PRO A 51 -16.74 -23.75 25.73
C PRO A 51 -15.58 -24.76 25.68
N ALA A 52 -14.53 -24.37 24.97
CA ALA A 52 -13.26 -25.09 25.00
C ALA A 52 -12.86 -25.27 26.47
N ALA A 53 -12.55 -26.51 26.82
CA ALA A 53 -12.14 -26.92 28.15
C ALA A 53 -11.20 -25.89 28.76
N SER A 54 -11.58 -25.40 29.93
CA SER A 54 -10.78 -24.47 30.73
C SER A 54 -9.38 -25.04 30.94
N GLU A 55 -8.39 -24.45 30.27
CA GLU A 55 -6.98 -24.58 30.62
C GLU A 55 -6.81 -23.94 32.01
N ARG A 56 -6.95 -24.79 33.03
CA ARG A 56 -6.73 -24.43 34.43
C ARG A 56 -5.25 -24.12 34.61
N GLY A 57 -4.93 -22.86 34.88
CA GLY A 57 -3.62 -22.48 35.39
C GLY A 57 -3.34 -23.19 36.72
N ILE A 58 -2.07 -23.51 36.95
CA ILE A 58 -1.57 -24.35 38.06
C ILE A 58 -1.96 -23.81 39.46
N ASP A 59 -2.44 -22.57 39.58
CA ASP A 59 -2.83 -21.90 40.83
C ASP A 59 -4.34 -21.58 41.00
N GLY A 60 -5.24 -22.17 40.21
CA GLY A 60 -6.69 -21.94 40.38
C GLY A 60 -7.19 -20.54 39.99
N LYS A 61 -6.32 -19.66 39.50
CA LYS A 61 -6.71 -18.39 38.86
C LYS A 61 -7.20 -18.67 37.44
N GLN A 62 -8.45 -18.29 37.14
CA GLN A 62 -9.02 -18.41 35.80
C GLN A 62 -8.24 -17.51 34.82
N VAL A 63 -7.71 -18.10 33.75
CA VAL A 63 -7.06 -17.35 32.67
C VAL A 63 -8.12 -16.45 32.02
N THR A 64 -7.89 -15.14 32.02
CA THR A 64 -8.82 -14.18 31.39
C THR A 64 -8.84 -14.35 29.86
N PRO A 65 -9.89 -13.93 29.15
CA PRO A 65 -9.92 -13.98 27.68
C PRO A 65 -8.69 -13.32 27.04
N GLN A 66 -8.26 -12.16 27.55
CA GLN A 66 -7.05 -11.47 27.08
C GLN A 66 -5.78 -12.29 27.34
N GLN A 67 -5.64 -12.90 28.51
CA GLN A 67 -4.50 -13.78 28.81
C GLN A 67 -4.46 -15.01 27.90
N ARG A 68 -5.61 -15.54 27.47
CA ARG A 68 -5.66 -16.65 26.49
C ARG A 68 -5.13 -16.23 25.14
N VAL A 69 -5.50 -15.04 24.66
CA VAL A 69 -4.99 -14.47 23.40
C VAL A 69 -3.47 -14.31 23.48
N GLU A 70 -2.96 -13.70 24.55
CA GLU A 70 -1.53 -13.49 24.75
C GLU A 70 -0.75 -14.81 24.86
N ASN A 71 -1.30 -15.81 25.55
CA ASN A 71 -0.70 -17.13 25.64
C ASN A 71 -0.66 -17.83 24.28
N ALA A 72 -1.73 -17.73 23.49
CA ALA A 72 -1.77 -18.26 22.13
C ALA A 72 -0.73 -17.57 21.23
N TYR A 73 -0.61 -16.24 21.33
CA TYR A 73 0.39 -15.48 20.58
C TYR A 73 1.82 -15.88 20.97
N ARG A 74 2.13 -15.95 22.26
CA ARG A 74 3.46 -16.37 22.76
C ARG A 74 3.82 -17.77 22.32
N ARG A 75 2.86 -18.71 22.35
CA ARG A 75 3.06 -20.07 21.85
C ARG A 75 3.42 -20.07 20.36
N ALA A 76 2.71 -19.30 19.55
CA ALA A 76 2.99 -19.18 18.12
C ALA A 76 4.38 -18.59 17.86
N LEU A 77 4.82 -17.61 18.66
CA LEU A 77 6.19 -17.08 18.58
C LEU A 77 7.25 -18.11 18.98
N GLY A 78 7.01 -18.92 20.01
CA GLY A 78 7.91 -20.01 20.39
C GLY A 78 8.03 -21.06 19.27
N GLN A 79 6.92 -21.45 18.66
CA GLN A 79 6.93 -22.35 17.49
C GLN A 79 7.74 -21.77 16.33
N LEU A 80 7.66 -20.46 16.10
CA LEU A 80 8.46 -19.79 15.07
C LEU A 80 9.96 -19.84 15.40
N GLN A 81 10.35 -19.61 16.66
CA GLN A 81 11.74 -19.71 17.12
C GLN A 81 12.30 -21.13 16.94
N ASP A 82 11.46 -22.15 17.11
CA ASP A 82 11.80 -23.56 16.89
C ASP A 82 11.84 -23.95 15.39
N GLY A 83 11.63 -23.02 14.47
CA GLY A 83 11.56 -23.28 13.03
C GLY A 83 10.27 -23.98 12.57
N ARG A 84 9.28 -24.15 13.45
CA ARG A 84 7.98 -24.79 13.16
C ARG A 84 7.02 -23.77 12.55
N VAL A 85 7.39 -23.26 11.37
CA VAL A 85 6.70 -22.15 10.68
C VAL A 85 5.21 -22.45 10.42
N SER A 86 4.87 -23.67 9.98
CA SER A 86 3.48 -24.05 9.71
C SER A 86 2.60 -24.02 10.97
N GLU A 87 3.14 -24.46 12.11
CA GLU A 87 2.43 -24.40 13.39
C GLU A 87 2.27 -22.95 13.87
N ALA A 88 3.32 -22.14 13.73
CA ALA A 88 3.29 -20.73 14.06
C ALA A 88 2.22 -19.97 13.24
N LEU A 89 2.12 -20.23 11.93
CA LEU A 89 1.08 -19.65 11.08
C LEU A 89 -0.33 -20.01 11.58
N ALA A 90 -0.57 -21.28 11.93
CA ALA A 90 -1.85 -21.71 12.47
C ALA A 90 -2.14 -21.06 13.84
N GLY A 91 -1.14 -20.97 14.72
CA GLY A 91 -1.25 -20.31 16.03
C GLY A 91 -1.56 -18.81 15.94
N LEU A 92 -0.93 -18.11 14.98
CA LEU A 92 -1.21 -16.69 14.72
C LEU A 92 -2.62 -16.48 14.16
N GLN A 93 -3.08 -17.34 13.26
CA GLN A 93 -4.46 -17.30 12.76
C GLN A 93 -5.47 -17.54 13.89
N GLN A 94 -5.22 -18.50 14.78
CA GLN A 94 -6.05 -18.74 15.96
C GLN A 94 -6.06 -17.53 16.90
N THR A 95 -4.90 -16.91 17.12
CA THR A 95 -4.81 -15.67 17.91
C THR A 95 -5.72 -14.58 17.34
N LEU A 96 -5.71 -14.40 16.01
CA LEU A 96 -6.55 -13.41 15.32
C LEU A 96 -8.03 -13.79 15.23
N GLN A 97 -8.38 -15.07 15.40
CA GLN A 97 -9.77 -15.49 15.58
C GLN A 97 -10.29 -15.12 16.98
N LEU A 98 -9.43 -15.21 18.00
CA LEU A 98 -9.77 -14.84 19.38
C LEU A 98 -9.81 -13.32 19.58
N ASP A 99 -8.83 -12.61 19.01
CA ASP A 99 -8.77 -11.15 19.00
C ASP A 99 -8.37 -10.64 17.61
N PRO A 100 -9.35 -10.24 16.78
CA PRO A 100 -9.08 -9.66 15.47
C PRO A 100 -8.24 -8.38 15.53
N ARG A 101 -8.20 -7.64 16.65
CA ARG A 101 -7.44 -6.39 16.76
C ARG A 101 -6.01 -6.58 17.27
N HIS A 102 -5.59 -7.82 17.52
CA HIS A 102 -4.25 -8.10 18.03
C HIS A 102 -3.16 -7.77 17.00
N GLN A 103 -2.57 -6.58 17.11
CA GLN A 103 -1.61 -6.02 16.14
C GLN A 103 -0.36 -6.90 15.97
N GLY A 104 0.29 -7.32 17.06
CA GLY A 104 1.54 -8.10 16.99
C GLY A 104 1.40 -9.43 16.25
N ALA A 105 0.31 -10.17 16.53
CA ALA A 105 -0.05 -11.39 15.81
C ALA A 105 -0.26 -11.14 14.30
N ARG A 106 -0.94 -10.05 13.95
CA ARG A 106 -1.18 -9.70 12.55
C ARG A 106 0.09 -9.31 11.81
N GLU A 107 0.95 -8.50 12.40
CA GLU A 107 2.24 -8.11 11.82
C GLU A 107 3.15 -9.33 11.63
N THR A 108 3.19 -10.21 12.63
CA THR A 108 3.94 -11.47 12.54
C THR A 108 3.39 -12.35 11.41
N LEU A 109 2.06 -12.50 11.32
CA LEU A 109 1.42 -13.29 10.28
C LEU A 109 1.69 -12.72 8.88
N VAL A 110 1.55 -11.41 8.70
CA VAL A 110 1.84 -10.72 7.43
C VAL A 110 3.28 -10.96 7.02
N ARG A 111 4.26 -10.79 7.92
CA ARG A 111 5.67 -11.05 7.65
C ARG A 111 5.90 -12.49 7.17
N LEU A 112 5.39 -13.48 7.91
CA LEU A 112 5.55 -14.89 7.55
C LEU A 112 4.89 -15.24 6.21
N LEU A 113 3.74 -14.62 5.89
CA LEU A 113 3.08 -14.81 4.60
C LEU A 113 3.92 -14.23 3.45
N LEU A 114 4.58 -13.10 3.64
CA LEU A 114 5.48 -12.52 2.64
C LEU A 114 6.74 -13.37 2.45
N GLU A 115 7.36 -13.84 3.54
CA GLU A 115 8.50 -14.77 3.49
C GLU A 115 8.12 -16.08 2.78
N ALA A 116 6.90 -16.56 2.99
CA ALA A 116 6.35 -17.74 2.33
C ALA A 116 5.87 -17.48 0.88
N GLN A 117 6.17 -16.32 0.28
CA GLN A 117 5.76 -15.95 -1.08
C GLN A 117 4.23 -16.01 -1.29
N ARG A 118 3.45 -15.62 -0.27
CA ARG A 118 1.98 -15.54 -0.29
C ARG A 118 1.50 -14.07 -0.13
N PRO A 119 1.87 -13.16 -1.05
CA PRO A 119 1.54 -11.74 -0.93
C PRO A 119 0.04 -11.44 -0.95
N ASP A 120 -0.75 -12.26 -1.65
CA ASP A 120 -2.21 -12.10 -1.66
C ASP A 120 -2.85 -12.35 -0.30
N ASP A 121 -2.31 -13.28 0.47
CA ASP A 121 -2.82 -13.62 1.79
C ASP A 121 -2.42 -12.53 2.80
N ALA A 122 -1.18 -12.03 2.68
CA ALA A 122 -0.71 -10.89 3.43
C ALA A 122 -1.57 -9.64 3.18
N ALA A 123 -1.88 -9.36 1.91
CA ALA A 123 -2.76 -8.26 1.52
C ALA A 123 -4.15 -8.38 2.16
N ARG A 124 -4.75 -9.58 2.20
CA ARG A 124 -6.03 -9.80 2.87
C ARG A 124 -5.96 -9.53 4.37
N GLN A 125 -4.87 -9.93 5.04
CA GLN A 125 -4.68 -9.61 6.47
C GLN A 125 -4.55 -8.10 6.70
N LEU A 126 -3.87 -7.36 5.82
CA LEU A 126 -3.76 -5.89 5.94
C LEU A 126 -5.09 -5.20 5.67
N GLN A 127 -5.86 -5.65 4.67
CA GLN A 127 -7.21 -5.14 4.40
C GLN A 127 -8.13 -5.32 5.60
N LEU A 128 -8.14 -6.51 6.20
CA LEU A 128 -8.90 -6.76 7.42
C LEU A 128 -8.45 -5.85 8.58
N SER A 129 -7.19 -5.44 8.60
CA SER A 129 -6.64 -4.63 9.69
C SER A 129 -7.15 -3.20 9.58
N LEU A 130 -7.04 -2.66 8.37
CA LEU A 130 -7.48 -1.31 8.04
C LEU A 130 -9.01 -1.17 8.12
N ALA A 131 -9.75 -2.27 7.91
CA ALA A 131 -11.19 -2.31 8.16
C ALA A 131 -11.55 -2.25 9.66
N LEU A 132 -10.69 -2.79 10.54
CA LEU A 132 -10.91 -2.79 11.98
C LEU A 132 -10.42 -1.49 12.66
N ASP A 133 -9.29 -0.98 12.19
CA ASP A 133 -8.71 0.30 12.60
C ASP A 133 -8.05 1.00 11.39
N PRO A 134 -8.71 2.04 10.84
CA PRO A 134 -8.16 2.84 9.75
C PRO A 134 -6.91 3.67 10.12
N LYS A 135 -6.60 3.86 11.41
CA LYS A 135 -5.54 4.76 11.90
C LYS A 135 -4.15 4.12 11.86
N GLN A 136 -3.87 3.33 10.84
CA GLN A 136 -2.65 2.53 10.73
C GLN A 136 -1.93 2.80 9.40
N PRO A 137 -1.36 4.00 9.21
CA PRO A 137 -0.79 4.40 7.91
C PRO A 137 0.38 3.52 7.47
N ALA A 138 1.15 2.95 8.40
CA ALA A 138 2.18 1.97 8.07
C ALA A 138 1.62 0.72 7.38
N GLN A 139 0.48 0.20 7.85
CA GLN A 139 -0.18 -0.95 7.22
C GLN A 139 -0.81 -0.58 5.88
N ALA A 140 -1.34 0.64 5.74
CA ALA A 140 -1.83 1.15 4.46
C ALA A 140 -0.71 1.25 3.42
N MET A 141 0.47 1.76 3.78
CA MET A 141 1.63 1.78 2.88
C MET A 141 2.08 0.37 2.49
N MET A 142 2.13 -0.56 3.44
CA MET A 142 2.51 -1.95 3.13
C MET A 142 1.49 -2.62 2.19
N LEU A 143 0.18 -2.43 2.42
CA LEU A 143 -0.85 -2.94 1.52
C LEU A 143 -0.73 -2.33 0.12
N ALA A 144 -0.53 -1.02 0.04
CA ALA A 144 -0.34 -0.31 -1.22
C ALA A 144 0.91 -0.80 -1.98
N ARG A 145 2.01 -1.12 -1.30
CA ARG A 145 3.18 -1.77 -1.94
C ARG A 145 2.82 -3.11 -2.57
N LEU A 146 2.14 -3.99 -1.82
CA LEU A 146 1.71 -5.29 -2.34
C LEU A 146 0.71 -5.18 -3.50
N GLN A 147 -0.12 -4.14 -3.49
CA GLN A 147 -1.01 -3.83 -4.62
C GLN A 147 -0.20 -3.36 -5.83
N MET A 148 0.79 -2.48 -5.64
CA MET A 148 1.65 -1.98 -6.72
C MET A 148 2.45 -3.07 -7.42
N ASP A 149 2.82 -4.15 -6.72
CA ASP A 149 3.52 -5.30 -7.33
C ASP A 149 2.65 -6.03 -8.37
N LYS A 150 1.33 -5.79 -8.38
CA LYS A 150 0.42 -6.32 -9.39
C LYS A 150 0.42 -5.43 -10.63
N PRO A 151 0.35 -6.00 -11.85
CA PRO A 151 0.37 -5.23 -13.10
C PRO A 151 -0.63 -4.07 -13.16
N SER A 152 -1.83 -4.24 -12.59
CA SER A 152 -2.91 -3.25 -12.59
C SER A 152 -3.34 -2.81 -11.18
N GLY A 153 -2.44 -2.89 -10.20
CA GLY A 153 -2.79 -2.61 -8.81
C GLY A 153 -2.65 -1.16 -8.36
N GLY A 154 -2.19 -0.25 -9.23
CA GLY A 154 -2.02 1.15 -8.89
C GLY A 154 -3.32 1.88 -8.47
N PRO A 155 -4.48 1.65 -9.12
CA PRO A 155 -5.75 2.21 -8.63
C PRO A 155 -6.12 1.74 -7.22
N ALA A 156 -5.85 0.48 -6.89
CA ALA A 156 -6.13 -0.09 -5.57
C ALA A 156 -5.18 0.46 -4.50
N ALA A 157 -3.89 0.61 -4.84
CA ALA A 157 -2.90 1.27 -3.99
C ALA A 157 -3.28 2.71 -3.69
N LEU A 158 -3.74 3.43 -4.72
CA LEU A 158 -4.16 4.81 -4.58
C LEU A 158 -5.39 4.96 -3.68
N ASP A 159 -6.44 4.14 -3.86
CA ASP A 159 -7.63 4.15 -2.98
C ASP A 159 -7.23 3.83 -1.52
N THR A 160 -6.36 2.84 -1.32
CA THR A 160 -5.85 2.46 0.00
C THR A 160 -5.14 3.62 0.69
N LEU A 161 -4.23 4.31 -0.01
CA LEU A 161 -3.49 5.44 0.54
C LEU A 161 -4.38 6.65 0.77
N MET A 162 -5.29 6.97 -0.16
CA MET A 162 -6.21 8.10 -0.02
C MET A 162 -7.11 7.96 1.21
N ARG A 163 -7.61 6.76 1.51
CA ARG A 163 -8.44 6.50 2.70
C ARG A 163 -7.69 6.65 4.02
N SER A 164 -6.39 6.37 4.02
CA SER A 164 -5.55 6.43 5.23
C SER A 164 -4.79 7.76 5.37
N LEU A 165 -4.78 8.61 4.33
CA LEU A 165 -4.13 9.92 4.34
C LEU A 165 -4.56 10.84 5.51
N PRO A 166 -5.84 10.90 5.95
CA PRO A 166 -6.23 11.71 7.10
C PRO A 166 -5.48 11.35 8.40
N TYR A 167 -4.98 10.13 8.51
CA TYR A 167 -4.21 9.65 9.67
C TYR A 167 -2.70 9.72 9.46
N ALA A 168 -2.26 10.24 8.32
CA ALA A 168 -0.85 10.36 7.91
C ALA A 168 -0.51 11.78 7.42
N ALA A 169 -1.35 12.78 7.72
CA ALA A 169 -1.24 14.12 7.14
C ALA A 169 0.13 14.78 7.38
N ASP A 170 0.79 14.47 8.50
CA ASP A 170 2.09 15.04 8.85
C ASP A 170 3.27 14.09 8.53
N ASN A 171 3.01 12.98 7.83
CA ASN A 171 4.02 11.99 7.48
C ASN A 171 4.56 12.25 6.06
N GLY A 172 5.76 12.80 5.97
CA GLY A 172 6.44 13.08 4.70
C GLY A 172 6.66 11.83 3.84
N ASP A 173 7.12 10.73 4.43
CA ASP A 173 7.33 9.46 3.72
C ASP A 173 6.03 8.94 3.10
N TYR A 174 4.92 9.06 3.83
CA TYR A 174 3.60 8.67 3.34
C TYR A 174 3.18 9.49 2.13
N ARG A 175 3.37 10.81 2.20
CA ARG A 175 3.05 11.72 1.09
C ARG A 175 3.93 11.50 -0.12
N ALA A 176 5.23 11.30 0.07
CA ALA A 176 6.15 10.98 -1.01
C ALA A 176 5.82 9.63 -1.66
N PHE A 177 5.41 8.64 -0.86
CA PHE A 177 4.97 7.36 -1.40
C PHE A 177 3.66 7.48 -2.19
N LEU A 178 2.67 8.21 -1.66
CA LEU A 178 1.44 8.55 -2.39
C LEU A 178 1.74 9.28 -3.70
N ALA A 179 2.67 10.23 -3.69
CA ALA A 179 3.11 10.94 -4.89
C ALA A 179 3.69 9.98 -5.95
N GLY A 180 4.53 9.01 -5.54
CA GLY A 180 5.05 7.99 -6.44
C GLY A 180 3.96 7.10 -7.03
N VAL A 181 2.93 6.72 -6.25
CA VAL A 181 1.76 6.00 -6.76
C VAL A 181 0.98 6.85 -7.76
N LEU A 182 0.75 8.13 -7.46
CA LEU A 182 0.09 9.08 -8.36
C LEU A 182 0.84 9.24 -9.69
N GLN A 183 2.18 9.28 -9.68
CA GLN A 183 2.98 9.34 -10.91
C GLN A 183 2.81 8.11 -11.78
N ARG A 184 2.78 6.90 -11.19
CA ARG A 184 2.54 5.66 -11.96
C ARG A 184 1.15 5.65 -12.59
N GLU A 185 0.17 6.23 -11.91
CA GLU A 185 -1.20 6.43 -12.41
C GLU A 185 -1.33 7.66 -13.33
N GLN A 186 -0.22 8.29 -13.72
CA GLN A 186 -0.17 9.47 -14.60
C GLN A 186 -0.92 10.70 -14.08
N ARG A 187 -1.18 10.75 -12.77
CA ARG A 187 -1.80 11.89 -12.08
C ARG A 187 -0.73 12.88 -11.62
N TYR A 188 0.00 13.43 -12.60
CA TYR A 188 1.24 14.16 -12.36
C TYR A 188 1.06 15.44 -11.54
N ARG A 189 0.00 16.21 -11.80
CA ARG A 189 -0.33 17.41 -11.03
C ARG A 189 -0.49 17.10 -9.54
N GLU A 190 -1.29 16.09 -9.21
CA GLU A 190 -1.53 15.70 -7.81
C GLU A 190 -0.26 15.10 -7.17
N ALA A 191 0.55 14.37 -7.95
CA ALA A 191 1.84 13.90 -7.47
C ALA A 191 2.76 15.06 -7.07
N ALA A 192 2.81 16.13 -7.88
CA ALA A 192 3.61 17.31 -7.56
C ALA A 192 3.16 17.96 -6.26
N GLU A 193 1.84 18.10 -6.03
CA GLU A 193 1.27 18.61 -4.79
C GLU A 193 1.68 17.76 -3.57
N GLN A 194 1.61 16.42 -3.69
CA GLN A 194 2.01 15.53 -2.59
C GLN A 194 3.52 15.56 -2.31
N TYR A 195 4.37 15.64 -3.34
CA TYR A 195 5.81 15.82 -3.14
C TYR A 195 6.14 17.16 -2.47
N GLN A 196 5.47 18.25 -2.85
CA GLN A 196 5.65 19.55 -2.20
C GLN A 196 5.29 19.49 -0.72
N LEU A 197 4.17 18.83 -0.38
CA LEU A 197 3.78 18.63 1.02
C LEU A 197 4.77 17.73 1.77
N ALA A 198 5.30 16.68 1.13
CA ALA A 198 6.36 15.86 1.74
C ALA A 198 7.62 16.69 2.04
N LEU A 199 8.05 17.52 1.08
CA LEU A 199 9.22 18.39 1.20
C LEU A 199 9.08 19.49 2.26
N GLN A 200 7.87 19.82 2.72
CA GLN A 200 7.69 20.70 3.89
C GLN A 200 8.22 20.05 5.17
N THR A 201 8.18 18.72 5.27
CA THR A 201 8.67 17.97 6.43
C THR A 201 10.15 17.59 6.32
N ALA A 202 10.64 17.35 5.10
CA ALA A 202 12.05 17.08 4.83
C ALA A 202 12.53 17.88 3.60
N PRO A 203 12.88 19.16 3.77
CA PRO A 203 13.33 20.03 2.67
C PRO A 203 14.62 19.55 2.00
N ASP A 204 15.43 18.76 2.70
CA ASP A 204 16.75 18.29 2.24
C ASP A 204 16.70 16.90 1.59
N ASN A 205 15.51 16.37 1.31
CA ASN A 205 15.36 15.08 0.65
C ASN A 205 15.51 15.21 -0.89
N SER A 206 16.70 14.90 -1.39
CA SER A 206 17.03 15.00 -2.82
C SER A 206 16.20 14.07 -3.71
N VAL A 207 15.83 12.89 -3.22
CA VAL A 207 14.99 11.93 -3.95
C VAL A 207 13.58 12.49 -4.16
N TRP A 208 13.03 13.20 -3.16
CA TRP A 208 11.72 13.82 -3.29
C TRP A 208 11.72 15.04 -4.20
N TRP A 209 12.80 15.84 -4.18
CA TRP A 209 13.00 16.90 -5.18
C TRP A 209 13.09 16.36 -6.61
N MET A 210 13.78 15.22 -6.80
CA MET A 210 13.82 14.53 -8.09
C MET A 210 12.42 14.04 -8.51
N GLY A 211 11.68 13.41 -7.58
CA GLY A 211 10.30 12.97 -7.83
C GLY A 211 9.38 14.13 -8.24
N LEU A 212 9.49 15.27 -7.55
CA LEU A 212 8.79 16.51 -7.89
C LEU A 212 9.17 17.01 -9.29
N GLY A 213 10.46 17.01 -9.64
CA GLY A 213 10.92 17.39 -10.98
C GLY A 213 10.33 16.52 -12.08
N ILE A 214 10.26 15.20 -11.87
CA ILE A 214 9.63 14.27 -12.82
C ILE A 214 8.13 14.57 -12.96
N ALA A 215 7.43 14.78 -11.84
CA ALA A 215 6.00 15.08 -11.86
C ALA A 215 5.70 16.40 -12.60
N LEU A 216 6.44 17.47 -12.30
CA LEU A 216 6.28 18.78 -12.94
C LEU A 216 6.62 18.74 -14.43
N GLN A 217 7.64 17.97 -14.83
CA GLN A 217 7.98 17.82 -16.24
C GLN A 217 6.85 17.12 -17.01
N ALA A 218 6.28 16.06 -16.44
CA ALA A 218 5.17 15.33 -17.05
C ALA A 218 3.86 16.14 -17.06
N ASP A 219 3.66 17.03 -16.08
CA ASP A 219 2.55 17.99 -16.03
C ASP A 219 2.80 19.25 -16.88
N ASN A 220 3.79 19.25 -17.78
CA ASN A 220 4.12 20.36 -18.68
C ASN A 220 4.52 21.69 -17.99
N HIS A 221 5.22 21.59 -16.86
CA HIS A 221 5.80 22.73 -16.12
C HIS A 221 7.35 22.68 -16.13
N PRO A 222 8.00 22.79 -17.32
CA PRO A 222 9.44 22.53 -17.47
C PRO A 222 10.35 23.49 -16.68
N ALA A 223 9.94 24.75 -16.48
CA ALA A 223 10.71 25.72 -15.69
C ALA A 223 10.76 25.33 -14.20
N GLN A 224 9.63 24.91 -13.63
CA GLN A 224 9.55 24.45 -12.25
C GLN A 224 10.23 23.09 -12.07
N ALA A 225 10.07 22.19 -13.06
CA ALA A 225 10.76 20.91 -13.09
C ALA A 225 12.29 21.08 -13.03
N ARG A 226 12.82 22.02 -13.83
CA ARG A 226 14.24 22.37 -13.80
C ARG A 226 14.69 22.83 -12.42
N GLN A 227 13.96 23.73 -11.78
CA GLN A 227 14.29 24.20 -10.43
C GLN A 227 14.31 23.04 -9.41
N ALA A 228 13.34 22.13 -9.48
CA ALA A 228 13.29 20.95 -8.61
C ALA A 228 14.51 20.03 -8.83
N PHE A 229 14.89 19.78 -10.08
CA PHE A 229 16.09 19.01 -10.42
C PHE A 229 17.39 19.71 -9.98
N GLU A 230 17.49 21.04 -10.10
CA GLU A 230 18.63 21.82 -9.60
C GLU A 230 18.75 21.69 -8.08
N ARG A 231 17.62 21.74 -7.35
CA ARG A 231 17.60 21.49 -5.89
C ARG A 231 18.02 20.06 -5.56
N ALA A 232 17.49 19.05 -6.26
CA ALA A 232 17.86 17.66 -6.05
C ALA A 232 19.37 17.43 -6.22
N LYS A 233 19.98 18.00 -7.27
CA LYS A 233 21.42 17.95 -7.52
C LYS A 233 22.22 18.71 -6.46
N GLY A 234 21.76 19.91 -6.07
CA GLY A 234 22.47 20.77 -5.11
C GLY A 234 22.62 20.16 -3.72
N LEU A 235 21.71 19.27 -3.32
CA LEU A 235 21.75 18.56 -2.03
C LEU A 235 22.84 17.48 -1.97
N GLN A 236 23.37 17.00 -3.11
CA GLN A 236 24.47 16.03 -3.19
C GLN A 236 24.29 14.71 -2.42
N THR A 237 23.05 14.33 -2.12
CA THR A 237 22.71 13.07 -1.42
C THR A 237 22.17 11.97 -2.34
N LEU A 238 22.08 12.23 -3.66
CA LEU A 238 21.66 11.24 -4.65
C LEU A 238 22.77 10.22 -4.90
N SER A 239 22.39 8.97 -5.24
CA SER A 239 23.33 7.99 -5.77
C SER A 239 23.89 8.44 -7.12
N PRO A 240 25.09 7.98 -7.54
CA PRO A 240 25.68 8.38 -8.83
C PRO A 240 24.77 8.15 -10.04
N GLN A 241 23.97 7.09 -10.00
CA GLN A 241 23.00 6.76 -11.05
C GLN A 241 21.87 7.79 -11.13
N LEU A 242 21.29 8.15 -9.98
CA LEU A 242 20.22 9.16 -9.91
C LEU A 242 20.76 10.56 -10.22
N GLN A 243 21.98 10.86 -9.81
CA GLN A 243 22.64 12.11 -10.18
C GLN A 243 22.80 12.23 -11.70
N ALA A 244 23.30 11.18 -12.37
CA ALA A 244 23.42 11.16 -13.82
C ALA A 244 22.05 11.31 -14.53
N PHE A 245 21.00 10.70 -13.97
CA PHE A 245 19.63 10.90 -14.47
C PHE A 245 19.18 12.36 -14.37
N VAL A 246 19.34 12.98 -13.20
CA VAL A 246 18.97 14.39 -12.96
C VAL A 246 19.75 15.32 -13.89
N GLU A 247 21.04 15.08 -14.09
CA GLU A 247 21.88 15.88 -14.98
C GLU A 247 21.42 15.79 -16.44
N ARG A 248 21.09 14.59 -16.93
CA ARG A 248 20.52 14.43 -18.27
C ARG A 248 19.21 15.19 -18.43
N LYS A 249 18.33 15.14 -17.43
CA LYS A 249 17.06 15.89 -17.44
C LYS A 249 17.28 17.41 -17.47
N LEU A 250 18.23 17.92 -16.70
CA LEU A 250 18.60 19.34 -16.72
C LEU A 250 19.11 19.80 -18.10
N VAL A 251 19.95 19.01 -18.75
CA VAL A 251 20.43 19.31 -20.12
C VAL A 251 19.27 19.35 -21.12
N GLN A 252 18.35 18.39 -21.05
CA GLN A 252 17.17 18.38 -21.93
C GLN A 252 16.27 19.61 -21.72
N LEU A 253 15.98 19.96 -20.47
CA LEU A 253 15.11 21.09 -20.13
C LEU A 253 15.75 22.44 -20.49
N THR A 254 17.07 22.57 -20.37
CA THR A 254 17.81 23.79 -20.75
C THR A 254 17.85 23.96 -22.28
N ALA A 255 18.11 22.89 -23.02
CA ALA A 255 18.09 22.91 -24.49
C ALA A 255 16.69 23.24 -25.04
N ALA A 256 15.65 22.63 -24.49
CA ALA A 256 14.27 22.93 -24.88
C ALA A 256 13.88 24.40 -24.62
N ALA A 257 14.31 24.96 -23.50
CA ALA A 257 14.07 26.38 -23.18
C ALA A 257 14.83 27.34 -24.11
N ALA A 258 16.02 26.95 -24.59
CA ALA A 258 16.77 27.74 -25.57
C ALA A 258 16.15 27.69 -26.97
N ALA A 259 15.59 26.55 -27.37
CA ALA A 259 14.92 26.38 -28.67
C ALA A 259 13.55 27.07 -28.76
N ALA A 260 12.93 27.39 -27.64
CA ALA A 260 11.63 28.07 -27.57
C ALA A 260 11.72 29.61 -27.57
N LYS A 261 12.94 30.17 -27.62
CA LYS A 261 13.21 31.61 -27.72
C LYS A 261 13.63 31.98 -29.13
#